data_AF-A0A2G9NKU3-F1
#
_entry.id   AF-A0A2G9NKU3-F1
#
_cell.length_a   1.000
_cell.length_b   1.000
_cell.length_c   1.000
_cell.angle_alpha   90.00
_cell.angle_beta   90.00
_cell.angle_gamma   90.00
#
_symmetry.space_group_name_H-M   'P 1'
#
loop_
_entity.id
_entity.type
_entity.pdbx_description
1 polymer ?
#
loop_
_entity_poly.entity_id
_entity_poly.type
_entity_poly.pdbx_seq_one_letter_code
_entity_poly.pdbx_strand_id
1 'polypeptide(L)'
;DADIVIRLEDLSKFEEILKKNDFKKTIAKQLDNAYSSRFIRYEKEQASIDILIDALASRTTNSSFSYDLIFKNSIKKRIIGIEKEIFARIPIKELLIVMKLHSGRLTDFRDIAALAKETNLELIRKFLFIGDLNVLKENLSKLHKVVNDKNFVDSFKGVFVEKKFDIDLEQVKRISDLRK
;
A
#
# COMPACT_ATOMS: atom_id res chain seq x y z
N ASP A 1 9.04 -1.46 -9.64
CA ASP A 1 9.10 -0.35 -8.69
C ASP A 1 9.18 -0.90 -7.26
N ALA A 2 9.70 -0.11 -6.32
CA ALA A 2 9.70 -0.44 -4.90
C ALA A 2 9.52 0.83 -4.06
N ASP A 3 8.50 0.83 -3.21
CA ASP A 3 8.24 1.92 -2.27
C ASP A 3 8.84 1.60 -0.90
N ILE A 4 9.61 2.53 -0.34
CA ILE A 4 10.28 2.36 0.96
C ILE A 4 9.99 3.58 1.82
N VAL A 5 9.37 3.35 2.99
CA VAL A 5 9.20 4.38 4.00
C VAL A 5 10.39 4.39 4.94
N ILE A 6 11.06 5.53 5.06
CA ILE A 6 12.26 5.73 5.88
C ILE A 6 12.09 6.94 6.80
N ARG A 7 12.94 7.07 7.81
CA ARG A 7 13.09 8.32 8.56
C ARG A 7 14.07 9.25 7.84
N LEU A 8 13.88 10.56 7.97
CA LEU A 8 14.76 11.56 7.35
C LEU A 8 16.24 11.35 7.70
N GLU A 9 16.54 10.95 8.95
CA GLU A 9 17.91 10.67 9.42
C GLU A 9 18.62 9.54 8.67
N ASP A 10 17.87 8.62 8.07
CA ASP A 10 18.40 7.48 7.32
C ASP A 10 18.54 7.77 5.81
N LEU A 11 18.05 8.93 5.33
CA LEU A 11 18.04 9.29 3.91
C LEU A 11 19.43 9.20 3.27
N SER A 12 20.46 9.78 3.92
CA SER A 12 21.82 9.81 3.39
C SER A 12 22.38 8.40 3.11
N LYS A 13 22.10 7.44 4.00
CA LYS A 13 22.50 6.03 3.84
C LYS A 13 21.81 5.41 2.62
N PHE A 14 20.52 5.66 2.44
CA PHE A 14 19.78 5.18 1.27
C PHE A 14 20.28 5.83 -0.03
N GLU A 15 20.54 7.14 -0.05
CA GLU A 15 21.10 7.82 -1.21
C GLU A 15 22.46 7.25 -1.61
N GLU A 16 23.32 6.93 -0.64
CA GLU A 16 24.62 6.30 -0.90
C GLU A 16 24.47 4.90 -1.53
N ILE A 17 23.60 4.06 -0.97
CA ILE A 17 23.32 2.72 -1.51
C ILE A 17 22.77 2.82 -2.93
N LEU A 18 21.80 3.69 -3.18
CA LEU A 18 21.19 3.87 -4.50
C LEU A 18 22.20 4.34 -5.52
N LYS A 19 23.02 5.34 -5.18
CA LYS A 19 24.10 5.84 -6.03
C LYS A 19 25.12 4.75 -6.37
N LYS A 20 25.53 3.94 -5.38
CA LYS A 20 26.44 2.79 -5.58
C LYS A 20 25.87 1.72 -6.52
N ASN A 21 24.56 1.68 -6.66
CA ASN A 21 23.85 0.75 -7.56
C ASN A 21 23.37 1.43 -8.85
N ASP A 22 23.94 2.58 -9.23
CA ASP A 22 23.65 3.36 -10.45
C ASP A 22 22.23 3.90 -10.58
N PHE A 23 21.49 3.99 -9.48
CA PHE A 23 20.19 4.66 -9.49
C PHE A 23 20.38 6.18 -9.57
N LYS A 24 19.61 6.83 -10.44
CA LYS A 24 19.62 8.28 -10.61
C LYS A 24 18.38 8.90 -9.98
N LYS A 25 18.57 9.98 -9.22
CA LYS A 25 17.47 10.78 -8.66
C LYS A 25 16.74 11.49 -9.80
N THR A 26 15.48 11.16 -10.04
CA THR A 26 14.69 11.71 -11.18
C THR A 26 13.62 12.69 -10.72
N ILE A 27 13.04 12.50 -9.53
CA ILE A 27 11.98 13.35 -9.00
C ILE A 27 12.24 13.62 -7.52
N ALA A 28 12.13 14.87 -7.10
CA ALA A 28 11.99 15.24 -5.70
C ALA A 28 10.75 16.12 -5.57
N LYS A 29 9.78 15.71 -4.75
CA LYS A 29 8.54 16.46 -4.50
C LYS A 29 8.26 16.51 -3.01
N GLN A 30 7.86 17.68 -2.53
CA GLN A 30 7.17 17.83 -1.26
C GLN A 30 5.67 17.81 -1.55
N LEU A 31 4.89 17.05 -0.77
CA LEU A 31 3.44 17.07 -0.89
C LEU A 31 2.86 18.12 0.05
N ASP A 32 1.95 18.96 -0.45
CA ASP A 32 1.31 20.07 0.27
C ASP A 32 0.22 19.62 1.26
N ASN A 33 0.26 18.36 1.69
CA ASN A 33 -0.71 17.76 2.58
C ASN A 33 -0.37 18.10 4.04
N ALA A 34 -1.34 17.99 4.96
CA ALA A 34 -1.19 18.35 6.39
C ALA A 34 -0.01 17.67 7.11
N TYR A 35 0.49 16.57 6.54
CA TYR A 35 1.77 15.96 6.87
C TYR A 35 2.60 15.99 5.58
N SER A 36 3.49 16.95 5.45
CA SER A 36 4.31 17.15 4.26
C SER A 36 5.31 16.00 4.07
N SER A 37 4.83 14.84 3.61
CA SER A 37 5.67 13.69 3.28
C SER A 37 6.56 14.09 2.11
N ARG A 38 7.87 13.95 2.28
CA ARG A 38 8.82 14.18 1.20
C ARG A 38 8.97 12.90 0.41
N PHE A 39 8.92 13.03 -0.90
CA PHE A 39 9.03 11.92 -1.84
C PHE A 39 10.24 12.14 -2.74
N ILE A 40 11.07 11.12 -2.87
CA ILE A 40 12.19 11.13 -3.82
C ILE A 40 12.14 9.84 -4.64
N ARG A 41 12.10 9.98 -5.96
CA ARG A 41 12.20 8.85 -6.90
C ARG A 41 13.61 8.71 -7.41
N TYR A 42 14.05 7.46 -7.43
CA TYR A 42 15.28 7.00 -8.05
C TYR A 42 14.96 6.00 -9.16
N GLU A 43 15.65 6.09 -10.29
CA GLU A 43 15.42 5.22 -11.45
C GLU A 43 16.73 4.65 -11.99
N LYS A 44 16.69 3.39 -12.44
CA LYS A 44 17.75 2.69 -13.17
C LYS A 44 17.09 1.76 -14.19
N GLU A 45 17.30 2.02 -15.48
CA GLU A 45 16.78 1.19 -16.58
C GLU A 45 15.31 0.78 -16.37
N GLN A 46 15.05 -0.47 -15.99
CA GLN A 46 13.71 -1.06 -15.77
C GLN A 46 13.24 -1.04 -14.30
N ALA A 47 13.99 -0.42 -13.40
CA ALA A 47 13.72 -0.37 -11.97
C ALA A 47 13.57 1.07 -11.47
N SER A 48 12.63 1.26 -10.54
CA SER A 48 12.44 2.51 -9.82
C SER A 48 12.28 2.23 -8.32
N ILE A 49 12.76 3.17 -7.50
CA ILE A 49 12.65 3.15 -6.04
C ILE A 49 12.11 4.48 -5.58
N ASP A 50 11.02 4.42 -4.84
CA ASP A 50 10.34 5.57 -4.25
C ASP A 50 10.67 5.63 -2.76
N ILE A 51 11.46 6.63 -2.38
CA ILE A 51 11.81 6.92 -0.99
C ILE A 51 10.75 7.87 -0.42
N LEU A 52 9.97 7.34 0.51
CA LEU A 52 8.92 8.02 1.24
C LEU A 52 9.45 8.42 2.62
N ILE A 53 9.68 9.71 2.84
CA ILE A 53 10.35 10.19 4.04
C ILE A 53 9.29 10.50 5.11
N ASP A 54 9.49 9.90 6.29
CA ASP A 54 8.72 9.99 7.53
C ASP A 54 7.27 9.51 7.46
N ALA A 55 6.65 9.43 6.28
CA ALA A 55 5.29 8.95 6.12
C ALA A 55 4.98 8.50 4.67
N LEU A 56 3.96 7.66 4.54
CA LEU A 56 3.23 7.42 3.29
C LEU A 56 1.95 8.27 3.28
N ALA A 57 1.77 9.12 2.28
CA ALA A 57 0.57 9.94 2.13
C ALA A 57 -0.31 9.50 0.95
N SER A 58 -1.63 9.52 1.14
CA SER A 58 -2.58 9.43 0.03
C SER A 58 -3.07 10.82 -0.35
N ARG A 59 -2.89 11.18 -1.62
CA ARG A 59 -3.44 12.41 -2.19
C ARG A 59 -4.95 12.34 -2.34
N THR A 60 -5.50 11.15 -2.64
CA THR A 60 -6.94 10.95 -2.88
C THR A 60 -7.78 11.29 -1.66
N THR A 61 -7.33 10.88 -0.47
CA THR A 61 -8.06 11.09 0.79
C THR A 61 -7.36 12.08 1.71
N ASN A 62 -6.30 12.75 1.26
CA ASN A 62 -5.44 13.59 2.11
C ASN A 62 -5.05 12.93 3.45
N SER A 63 -4.86 11.60 3.45
CA SER A 63 -4.48 10.82 4.62
C SER A 63 -2.96 10.61 4.67
N SER A 64 -2.42 10.34 5.85
CA SER A 64 -1.00 10.09 6.05
C SER A 64 -0.77 8.99 7.09
N PHE A 65 0.18 8.10 6.81
CA PHE A 65 0.62 6.99 7.65
C PHE A 65 2.07 7.22 8.04
N SER A 66 2.32 7.58 9.30
CA SER A 66 3.68 7.85 9.77
C SER A 66 4.58 6.61 9.73
N TYR A 67 5.89 6.83 9.61
CA TYR A 67 6.90 5.78 9.70
C TYR A 67 6.70 4.94 10.96
N ASP A 68 6.49 5.59 12.12
CA ASP A 68 6.30 4.88 13.39
C ASP A 68 5.05 3.98 13.39
N LEU A 69 3.94 4.46 12.82
CA LEU A 69 2.73 3.66 12.67
C LEU A 69 3.01 2.44 11.78
N ILE A 70 3.65 2.66 10.63
CA ILE A 70 3.97 1.62 9.67
C ILE A 70 4.94 0.61 10.27
N PHE A 71 6.02 1.08 10.88
CA PHE A 71 7.08 0.26 11.46
C PHE A 71 6.55 -0.61 12.61
N LYS A 72 5.76 -0.04 13.52
CA LYS A 72 5.12 -0.79 14.63
C LYS A 72 4.14 -1.85 14.14
N ASN A 73 3.54 -1.65 12.97
CA ASN A 73 2.60 -2.59 12.34
C ASN A 73 3.21 -3.29 11.14
N SER A 74 4.52 -3.55 11.18
CA SER A 74 5.25 -4.29 10.14
C SER A 74 5.92 -5.52 10.71
N ILE A 75 5.89 -6.60 9.93
CA ILE A 75 6.50 -7.89 10.28
C ILE A 75 7.68 -8.19 9.35
N LYS A 76 8.71 -8.84 9.88
CA LYS A 76 9.84 -9.32 9.07
C LYS A 76 9.34 -10.50 8.22
N LYS A 77 9.40 -10.36 6.91
CA LYS A 77 9.02 -11.39 5.94
C LYS A 77 10.15 -11.67 4.99
N ARG A 78 10.22 -12.93 4.55
CA ARG A 78 11.09 -13.35 3.46
C ARG A 78 10.41 -13.02 2.14
N ILE A 79 11.11 -12.28 1.28
CA ILE A 79 10.72 -12.00 -0.10
C ILE A 79 11.64 -12.83 -0.99
N ILE A 80 11.04 -13.70 -1.80
CA ILE A 80 11.76 -14.57 -2.74
C ILE A 80 11.62 -13.95 -4.12
N GLY A 81 12.72 -13.47 -4.67
CA GLY A 81 12.84 -13.09 -6.08
C GLY A 81 13.25 -14.29 -6.95
N ILE A 82 13.50 -14.04 -8.23
CA ILE A 82 13.87 -15.08 -9.20
C ILE A 82 15.19 -15.76 -8.79
N GLU A 83 16.19 -14.98 -8.40
CA GLU A 83 17.54 -15.48 -8.07
C GLU A 83 17.98 -15.21 -6.63
N LYS A 84 17.30 -14.29 -5.95
CA LYS A 84 17.70 -13.81 -4.61
C LYS A 84 16.52 -13.81 -3.67
N GLU A 85 16.77 -14.16 -2.42
CA GLU A 85 15.84 -13.90 -1.33
C GLU A 85 16.38 -12.81 -0.41
N ILE A 86 15.46 -12.00 0.12
CA ILE A 86 15.77 -10.98 1.13
C ILE A 86 14.80 -11.09 2.29
N PHE A 87 15.19 -10.57 3.44
CA PHE A 87 14.27 -10.32 4.54
C PHE A 87 14.00 -8.82 4.63
N ALA A 88 12.73 -8.44 4.55
CA ALA A 88 12.29 -7.06 4.68
C ALA A 88 11.19 -6.94 5.73
N ARG A 89 11.05 -5.77 6.35
CA ARG A 89 9.85 -5.43 7.12
C ARG A 89 8.77 -4.99 6.15
N ILE A 90 7.62 -5.65 6.21
CA ILE A 90 6.45 -5.36 5.37
C ILE A 90 5.28 -5.05 6.29
N PRO A 91 4.45 -4.03 6.00
CA PRO A 91 3.23 -3.78 6.76
C PRO A 91 2.32 -5.02 6.82
N ILE A 92 1.63 -5.21 7.94
CA ILE A 92 0.62 -6.27 8.08
C ILE A 92 -0.50 -6.10 7.05
N LYS A 93 -1.21 -7.19 6.74
CA LYS A 93 -2.25 -7.23 5.70
C LYS A 93 -3.31 -6.14 5.91
N GLU A 94 -3.72 -5.93 7.16
CA GLU A 94 -4.73 -4.95 7.56
C GLU A 94 -4.30 -3.53 7.20
N LEU A 95 -3.04 -3.17 7.49
CA LEU A 95 -2.52 -1.84 7.18
C LEU A 95 -2.34 -1.65 5.67
N LEU A 96 -1.90 -2.69 4.94
CA LEU A 96 -1.84 -2.66 3.47
C LEU A 96 -3.23 -2.44 2.85
N ILE A 97 -4.26 -3.14 3.34
CA ILE A 97 -5.66 -2.96 2.88
C ILE A 97 -6.11 -1.52 3.10
N VAL A 98 -5.81 -0.94 4.26
CA VAL A 98 -6.17 0.45 4.57
C VAL A 98 -5.48 1.40 3.59
N MET A 99 -4.16 1.28 3.39
CA MET A 99 -3.44 2.11 2.42
C MET A 99 -4.02 2.00 1.00
N LYS A 100 -4.41 0.80 0.58
CA LYS A 100 -5.06 0.51 -0.71
C LYS A 100 -6.45 1.15 -0.82
N LEU A 101 -7.26 1.11 0.25
CA LEU A 101 -8.56 1.79 0.33
C LEU A 101 -8.42 3.31 0.19
N HIS A 102 -7.39 3.90 0.80
CA HIS A 102 -7.13 5.33 0.69
C HIS A 102 -6.65 5.75 -0.70
N SER A 103 -6.12 4.83 -1.52
CA SER A 103 -5.78 5.09 -2.93
C SER A 103 -7.02 5.00 -3.83
N GLY A 104 -7.85 3.97 -3.65
CA GLY A 104 -9.16 3.85 -4.31
C GLY A 104 -9.11 3.44 -5.80
N ARG A 105 -7.97 2.94 -6.30
CA ARG A 105 -7.84 2.48 -7.70
C ARG A 105 -8.43 1.07 -7.85
N LEU A 106 -8.95 0.75 -9.05
CA LEU A 106 -9.50 -0.59 -9.34
C LEU A 106 -8.47 -1.71 -9.14
N THR A 107 -7.20 -1.47 -9.47
CA THR A 107 -6.11 -2.43 -9.22
C THR A 107 -5.91 -2.68 -7.72
N ASP A 108 -6.00 -1.63 -6.89
CA ASP A 108 -5.88 -1.74 -5.44
C ASP A 108 -7.04 -2.54 -4.83
N PHE A 109 -8.24 -2.50 -5.43
CA PHE A 109 -9.36 -3.34 -4.99
C PHE A 109 -9.13 -4.84 -5.23
N ARG A 110 -8.44 -5.20 -6.33
CA ARG A 110 -8.02 -6.59 -6.56
C ARG A 110 -6.97 -7.02 -5.52
N ASP A 111 -6.02 -6.15 -5.19
CA ASP A 111 -5.03 -6.42 -4.15
C ASP A 111 -5.69 -6.62 -2.78
N ILE A 112 -6.71 -5.81 -2.45
CA ILE A 112 -7.50 -5.99 -1.22
C ILE A 112 -8.14 -7.37 -1.20
N ALA A 113 -8.74 -7.81 -2.30
CA ALA A 113 -9.33 -9.15 -2.37
C ALA A 113 -8.30 -10.27 -2.17
N ALA A 114 -7.07 -10.11 -2.68
CA ALA A 114 -5.99 -11.06 -2.46
C ALA A 114 -5.47 -11.07 -1.00
N LEU A 115 -5.61 -9.95 -0.29
CA LEU A 115 -5.16 -9.79 1.09
C LEU A 115 -6.25 -10.09 2.13
N ALA A 116 -7.52 -10.00 1.77
CA ALA A 116 -8.64 -9.94 2.70
C ALA A 116 -8.80 -11.18 3.58
N LYS A 117 -8.50 -12.37 3.07
CA LYS A 117 -8.70 -13.63 3.80
C LYS A 117 -8.00 -13.61 5.17
N GLU A 118 -8.78 -13.95 6.20
CA GLU A 118 -8.36 -14.04 7.61
C GLU A 118 -7.83 -12.72 8.21
N THR A 119 -8.28 -11.57 7.69
CA THR A 119 -7.89 -10.26 8.24
C THR A 119 -8.69 -9.86 9.47
N ASN A 120 -8.06 -9.09 10.36
CA ASN A 120 -8.72 -8.53 11.54
C ASN A 120 -9.47 -7.23 11.18
N LEU A 121 -10.81 -7.30 11.11
CA LEU A 121 -11.67 -6.15 10.79
C LEU A 121 -11.57 -5.01 11.80
N GLU A 122 -11.42 -5.30 13.10
CA GLU A 122 -11.26 -4.25 14.12
C GLU A 122 -9.96 -3.48 13.94
N LEU A 123 -8.90 -4.17 13.52
CA LEU A 123 -7.61 -3.53 13.25
C LEU A 123 -7.64 -2.70 11.97
N ILE A 124 -8.33 -3.16 10.93
CA ILE A 124 -8.62 -2.35 9.73
C ILE A 124 -9.39 -1.10 10.15
N ARG A 125 -10.49 -1.27 10.88
CA ARG A 125 -11.36 -0.18 11.38
C ARG A 125 -10.55 0.87 12.15
N LYS A 126 -9.64 0.43 13.03
CA LYS A 126 -8.76 1.30 13.83
C LYS A 126 -7.90 2.23 12.97
N PHE A 127 -7.40 1.78 11.83
CA PHE A 127 -6.51 2.57 10.96
C PHE A 127 -7.24 3.33 9.86
N LEU A 128 -8.47 2.92 9.52
CA LEU A 128 -9.15 3.33 8.30
C LEU A 128 -9.69 4.77 8.33
N PHE A 129 -10.26 5.22 9.45
CA PHE A 129 -11.03 6.47 9.48
C PHE A 129 -10.17 7.71 9.73
N ILE A 130 -9.24 7.98 8.82
CA ILE A 130 -8.36 9.16 8.80
C ILE A 130 -8.48 9.94 7.47
N GLY A 131 -8.01 11.19 7.43
CA GLY A 131 -8.11 12.03 6.22
C GLY A 131 -9.55 12.44 5.87
N ASP A 132 -9.82 12.63 4.58
CA ASP A 132 -11.12 12.96 4.01
C ASP A 132 -12.05 11.73 4.05
N LEU A 133 -12.97 11.76 5.01
CA LEU A 133 -13.93 10.70 5.25
C LEU A 133 -15.00 10.59 4.16
N ASN A 134 -15.27 11.66 3.40
CA ASN A 134 -16.24 11.60 2.30
C ASN A 134 -15.66 10.80 1.13
N VAL A 135 -14.43 11.12 0.73
CA VAL A 135 -13.73 10.36 -0.32
C VAL A 135 -13.47 8.92 0.11
N LEU A 136 -13.16 8.70 1.38
CA LEU A 136 -13.01 7.34 1.92
C LEU A 136 -14.33 6.54 1.82
N LYS A 137 -15.47 7.13 2.18
CA LYS A 137 -16.80 6.49 2.03
C LYS A 137 -17.09 6.16 0.57
N GLU A 138 -16.73 7.03 -0.36
CA GLU A 138 -16.85 6.74 -1.79
C GLU A 138 -15.99 5.54 -2.20
N ASN A 139 -14.75 5.45 -1.72
CA ASN A 139 -13.87 4.32 -2.01
C ASN A 139 -14.41 3.00 -1.43
N LEU A 140 -14.97 3.02 -0.22
CA LEU A 140 -15.67 1.87 0.36
C LEU A 140 -16.90 1.47 -0.47
N SER A 141 -17.70 2.44 -0.92
CA SER A 141 -18.84 2.20 -1.81
C SER A 141 -18.41 1.61 -3.15
N LYS A 142 -17.32 2.10 -3.74
CA LYS A 142 -16.74 1.55 -4.97
C LYS A 142 -16.28 0.11 -4.77
N LEU A 143 -15.58 -0.19 -3.67
CA LEU A 143 -15.18 -1.56 -3.33
C LEU A 143 -16.41 -2.47 -3.17
N HIS A 144 -17.44 -2.00 -2.47
CA HIS A 144 -18.69 -2.74 -2.27
C HIS A 144 -19.38 -3.06 -3.61
N LYS A 145 -19.43 -2.11 -4.54
CA LYS A 145 -19.99 -2.35 -5.88
C LYS A 145 -19.16 -3.36 -6.66
N VAL A 146 -17.84 -3.20 -6.64
CA VAL A 146 -16.90 -4.04 -7.38
C VAL A 146 -16.94 -5.49 -6.89
N VAL A 147 -16.93 -5.74 -5.58
CA VAL A 147 -16.97 -7.12 -5.04
C VAL A 147 -18.30 -7.84 -5.32
N ASN A 148 -19.38 -7.10 -5.54
CA ASN A 148 -20.68 -7.65 -5.92
C ASN A 148 -20.89 -7.77 -7.43
N ASP A 149 -19.96 -7.29 -8.25
CA ASP A 149 -19.99 -7.48 -9.70
C ASP A 149 -19.62 -8.94 -10.05
N LYS A 150 -20.45 -9.60 -10.85
CA LYS A 150 -20.25 -10.97 -11.31
C LYS A 150 -18.92 -11.13 -12.07
N ASN A 151 -18.48 -10.08 -12.75
CA ASN A 151 -17.25 -10.08 -13.54
C ASN A 151 -15.97 -9.84 -12.70
N PHE A 152 -16.11 -9.47 -11.43
CA PHE A 152 -14.95 -9.18 -10.58
C PHE A 152 -14.08 -10.41 -10.35
N VAL A 153 -14.69 -11.57 -10.15
CA VAL A 153 -13.97 -12.83 -9.94
C VAL A 153 -13.12 -13.17 -11.17
N ASP A 154 -13.66 -12.99 -12.37
CA ASP A 154 -12.91 -13.25 -13.61
C ASP A 154 -11.79 -12.23 -13.81
N SER A 155 -12.07 -10.96 -13.52
CA SER A 155 -11.05 -9.90 -13.55
C SER A 155 -9.93 -10.13 -12.53
N PHE A 156 -10.26 -10.64 -11.34
CA PHE A 156 -9.27 -11.01 -10.33
C PHE A 156 -8.44 -12.20 -10.80
N LYS A 157 -9.11 -13.27 -11.25
CA LYS A 157 -8.45 -14.49 -11.74
C LYS A 157 -7.46 -14.13 -12.85
N GLY A 158 -7.84 -13.30 -13.82
CA GLY A 158 -6.96 -12.87 -14.91
C GLY A 158 -5.63 -12.23 -14.46
N VAL A 159 -5.61 -11.56 -13.29
CA VAL A 159 -4.39 -10.97 -12.72
C VAL A 159 -3.57 -11.97 -11.92
N PHE A 160 -4.23 -12.97 -11.35
CA PHE A 160 -3.64 -13.86 -10.35
C PHE A 160 -3.58 -15.34 -10.75
N VAL A 161 -3.88 -15.71 -12.01
CA VAL A 161 -4.02 -17.11 -12.52
C VAL A 161 -2.94 -18.06 -12.00
N GLU A 162 -1.68 -17.61 -11.97
CA GLU A 162 -0.53 -18.45 -11.58
C GLU A 162 -0.46 -18.74 -10.08
N LYS A 163 -1.12 -17.93 -9.26
CA LYS A 163 -1.11 -18.04 -7.81
C LYS A 163 -2.49 -18.53 -7.37
N LYS A 164 -2.56 -19.72 -6.76
CA LYS A 164 -3.80 -20.30 -6.19
C LYS A 164 -4.30 -19.45 -5.00
N PHE A 165 -4.77 -18.24 -5.25
CA PHE A 165 -5.39 -17.39 -4.25
C PHE A 165 -6.82 -17.86 -4.01
N ASP A 166 -7.11 -18.16 -2.75
CA ASP A 166 -8.47 -18.37 -2.28
C ASP A 166 -9.06 -17.01 -1.90
N ILE A 167 -10.04 -16.55 -2.69
CA ILE A 167 -10.67 -15.25 -2.49
C ILE A 167 -11.78 -15.41 -1.46
N ASP A 168 -11.68 -14.68 -0.36
CA ASP A 168 -12.75 -14.55 0.63
C ASP A 168 -13.61 -13.31 0.30
N LEU A 169 -14.55 -13.47 -0.64
CA LEU A 169 -15.43 -12.37 -1.08
C LEU A 169 -16.30 -11.84 0.07
N GLU A 170 -16.67 -12.69 1.02
CA GLU A 170 -17.46 -12.27 2.18
C GLU A 170 -16.64 -11.35 3.08
N GLN A 171 -15.38 -11.68 3.33
CA GLN A 171 -14.49 -10.81 4.08
C GLN A 171 -14.23 -9.48 3.37
N VAL A 172 -14.12 -9.47 2.03
CA VAL A 172 -14.02 -8.21 1.25
C VAL A 172 -15.29 -7.36 1.40
N LYS A 173 -16.48 -7.97 1.37
CA LYS A 173 -17.75 -7.27 1.63
C LYS A 173 -17.77 -6.66 3.02
N ARG A 174 -17.41 -7.43 4.05
CA ARG A 174 -17.32 -6.94 5.43
C ARG A 174 -16.36 -5.77 5.58
N ILE A 175 -15.21 -5.77 4.88
CA ILE A 175 -14.29 -4.63 4.82
C ILE A 175 -14.97 -3.41 4.17
N SER A 176 -15.65 -3.60 3.05
CA SER A 176 -16.35 -2.50 2.34
C SER A 176 -17.51 -1.90 3.15
N ASP A 177 -18.06 -2.67 4.07
CA ASP A 177 -19.18 -2.27 4.94
C ASP A 177 -18.74 -1.65 6.27
N LEU A 178 -17.45 -1.50 6.51
CA LEU A 178 -16.95 -0.80 7.69
C LEU A 178 -17.52 0.62 7.77
N ARG A 179 -17.93 1.00 8.98
CA ARG A 179 -18.42 2.33 9.37
C ARG A 179 -17.63 2.80 10.59
N LYS A 180 -17.62 4.12 10.81
CA LYS A 180 -16.92 4.75 11.94
C LYS A 180 -17.58 4.35 13.25
#